data_AF-A0A2V8PBX3-F1
#
_entry.id   AF-A0A2V8PBX3-F1
#
_cell.length_a   1.000
_cell.length_b   1.000
_cell.length_c   1.000
_cell.angle_alpha   90.00
_cell.angle_beta   90.00
_cell.angle_gamma   90.00
#
_symmetry.space_group_name_H-M   'P 1'
#
loop_
_entity.id
_entity.type
_entity.pdbx_description
1 polymer ?
#
loop_
_entity_poly.entity_id
_entity_poly.type
_entity_poly.pdbx_seq_one_letter_code
_entity_poly.pdbx_strand_id
1 'polypeptide(L)'
;MSDSPDEKLRAYEQLCISYRAIDDFRAKLLGFLPLASAGGAFLLLNDVLVNPEKSKFAKPFLKPLGLFGFVVTLGLFFYEIYGIRKCLALIEAGKQLECSLGITDGQFRKRPDNVLYFINEPFAAGVIYPAVLAGWMFLTLAFPQPDQLPAIEAALTAAIWVFAVGFLTTLIYNLALPHHESIYNFLFKKKVDKSDECK
;
A
#
# COMPACT_ATOMS: atom_id res chain seq x y z
N MET A 1 -1.44 -29.88 -24.59
CA MET A 1 -2.73 -29.43 -25.15
C MET A 1 -2.60 -27.93 -25.28
N SER A 2 -2.47 -27.40 -26.50
CA SER A 2 -2.30 -25.96 -26.72
C SER A 2 -3.67 -25.29 -26.64
N ASP A 3 -3.83 -24.32 -25.75
CA ASP A 3 -5.07 -23.54 -25.62
C ASP A 3 -5.43 -22.92 -26.98
N SER A 4 -6.72 -22.92 -27.30
CA SER A 4 -7.24 -22.28 -28.51
C SER A 4 -7.06 -20.75 -28.43
N PRO A 5 -6.94 -20.06 -29.58
CA PRO A 5 -6.85 -18.58 -29.59
C PRO A 5 -7.97 -17.90 -28.81
N ASP A 6 -9.19 -18.43 -28.89
CA ASP A 6 -10.36 -17.89 -28.19
C ASP A 6 -10.27 -18.04 -26.67
N GLU A 7 -9.72 -19.15 -26.17
CA GLU A 7 -9.49 -19.35 -24.73
C GLU A 7 -8.45 -18.38 -24.18
N LYS A 8 -7.36 -18.14 -24.94
CA LYS A 8 -6.32 -17.17 -24.56
C LYS A 8 -6.87 -15.75 -24.52
N LEU A 9 -7.71 -15.38 -25.48
CA LEU A 9 -8.35 -14.06 -25.50
C LEU A 9 -9.27 -13.87 -24.29
N ARG A 10 -10.09 -14.86 -23.94
CA ARG A 10 -10.93 -14.82 -22.73
C ARG A 10 -10.09 -14.72 -21.46
N ALA A 11 -9.00 -15.47 -21.37
CA ALA A 11 -8.09 -15.39 -20.23
C ALA A 11 -7.46 -14.00 -20.11
N TYR A 12 -7.06 -13.40 -21.23
CA TYR A 12 -6.54 -12.03 -21.27
C TYR A 12 -7.59 -11.01 -20.83
N GLU A 13 -8.83 -11.10 -21.30
CA GLU A 13 -9.92 -10.23 -20.87
C GLU A 13 -10.18 -10.34 -19.35
N GLN A 14 -10.24 -11.56 -18.82
CA GLN A 14 -10.41 -11.80 -17.38
C GLN A 14 -9.24 -11.27 -16.56
N LEU A 15 -8.01 -11.37 -17.09
CA LEU A 15 -6.83 -10.77 -16.47
C LEU A 15 -6.94 -9.25 -16.44
N CYS A 16 -7.36 -8.60 -17.54
CA CYS A 16 -7.57 -7.14 -17.60
C CYS A 16 -8.65 -6.67 -16.62
N ILE A 17 -9.72 -7.43 -16.46
CA ILE A 17 -10.79 -7.14 -15.49
C ILE A 17 -10.25 -7.27 -14.07
N SER A 18 -9.56 -8.37 -13.76
CA SER A 18 -8.99 -8.63 -12.44
C SER A 18 -7.95 -7.59 -12.05
N TYR A 19 -7.08 -7.20 -12.99
CA TYR A 19 -6.08 -6.17 -12.80
C TYR A 19 -6.73 -4.82 -12.44
N ARG A 20 -7.69 -4.35 -13.26
CA ARG A 20 -8.41 -3.08 -13.00
C ARG A 20 -9.16 -3.10 -11.67
N ALA A 21 -9.81 -4.22 -11.33
CA ALA A 21 -10.52 -4.35 -10.06
C ALA A 21 -9.59 -4.20 -8.85
N ILE A 22 -8.37 -4.75 -8.93
CA ILE A 22 -7.36 -4.63 -7.86
C ILE A 22 -6.82 -3.20 -7.79
N ASP A 23 -6.53 -2.60 -8.94
CA ASP A 23 -5.99 -1.24 -9.01
C ASP A 23 -6.99 -0.21 -8.43
N ASP A 24 -8.26 -0.28 -8.85
CA ASP A 24 -9.33 0.56 -8.33
C ASP A 24 -9.53 0.39 -6.81
N PHE A 25 -9.46 -0.85 -6.32
CA PHE A 25 -9.59 -1.12 -4.89
C PHE A 25 -8.46 -0.47 -4.10
N ARG A 26 -7.21 -0.59 -4.57
CA ARG A 26 -6.04 0.01 -3.91
C ARG A 26 -6.07 1.53 -3.95
N ALA A 27 -6.44 2.13 -5.08
CA ALA A 27 -6.60 3.57 -5.19
C ALA A 27 -7.65 4.11 -4.21
N LYS A 28 -8.79 3.43 -4.09
CA LYS A 28 -9.84 3.76 -3.12
C LYS A 28 -9.35 3.60 -1.68
N LEU A 29 -8.61 2.52 -1.38
CA LEU A 29 -8.06 2.28 -0.05
C LEU A 29 -7.08 3.38 0.36
N LEU A 30 -6.16 3.76 -0.54
CA LEU A 30 -5.19 4.83 -0.33
C LEU A 30 -5.85 6.20 -0.13
N GLY A 31 -6.92 6.50 -0.87
CA GLY A 31 -7.66 7.76 -0.72
C GLY A 31 -8.58 7.80 0.50
N PHE A 32 -9.22 6.67 0.84
CA PHE A 32 -10.18 6.61 1.93
C PHE A 32 -9.52 6.56 3.31
N LEU A 33 -8.36 5.92 3.44
CA LEU A 33 -7.70 5.74 4.72
C LEU A 33 -7.35 7.08 5.41
N PRO A 34 -6.74 8.08 4.74
CA PRO A 34 -6.48 9.39 5.34
C PRO A 34 -7.76 10.11 5.71
N LEU A 35 -8.80 10.04 4.87
CA LEU A 35 -10.08 10.71 5.11
C LEU A 35 -10.81 10.11 6.32
N ALA A 36 -10.90 8.78 6.39
CA ALA A 36 -11.53 8.08 7.51
C ALA A 36 -10.75 8.30 8.81
N SER A 37 -9.42 8.24 8.75
CA SER A 37 -8.56 8.43 9.94
C SER A 37 -8.58 9.88 10.43
N ALA A 38 -8.41 10.85 9.54
CA ALA A 38 -8.43 12.27 9.90
C ALA A 38 -9.83 12.72 10.31
N GLY A 39 -10.88 12.28 9.61
CA GLY A 39 -12.26 12.57 9.98
C GLY A 39 -12.63 11.99 11.35
N GLY A 40 -12.26 10.73 11.61
CA GLY A 40 -12.44 10.10 12.91
C GLY A 40 -11.70 10.85 14.02
N ALA A 41 -10.40 11.13 13.82
CA ALA A 41 -9.59 11.87 14.79
C ALA A 41 -10.13 13.29 15.03
N PHE A 42 -10.54 14.01 13.98
CA PHE A 42 -11.09 15.36 14.09
C PHE A 42 -12.38 15.39 14.92
N LEU A 43 -13.34 14.49 14.64
CA LEU A 43 -14.58 14.41 15.41
C LEU A 43 -14.32 14.12 16.89
N LEU A 44 -13.39 13.21 17.18
CA LEU A 44 -13.03 12.85 18.55
C LEU A 44 -12.32 13.98 19.29
N LEU A 45 -11.33 14.62 18.65
CA LEU A 45 -10.56 15.70 19.25
C LEU A 45 -11.41 16.95 19.44
N ASN A 46 -12.30 17.28 18.51
CA ASN A 46 -13.19 18.43 18.63
C ASN A 46 -14.11 18.30 19.87
N ASP A 47 -14.71 17.13 20.08
CA ASP A 47 -15.54 16.88 21.26
C ASP A 47 -14.76 16.95 22.58
N VAL A 48 -13.49 16.49 22.59
CA VAL A 48 -12.62 16.48 23.77
C VAL A 48 -12.08 17.88 24.10
N LEU A 49 -11.81 18.71 23.08
CA LEU A 49 -11.22 20.04 23.22
C LEU A 49 -12.25 21.12 23.54
N VAL A 50 -13.47 21.01 22.99
CA VAL A 50 -14.51 22.04 23.13
C VAL A 50 -15.39 21.83 24.35
N ASN A 51 -15.65 20.57 24.76
CA ASN A 51 -16.61 20.25 25.81
C ASN A 51 -15.92 19.62 27.04
N PRO A 52 -15.76 20.37 28.15
CA PRO A 52 -15.06 19.89 29.36
C PRO A 52 -15.70 18.64 29.99
N GLU A 53 -17.04 18.51 29.92
CA GLU A 53 -17.75 17.34 30.46
C GLU A 53 -17.54 16.09 29.61
N LYS A 54 -17.63 16.20 28.28
CA LYS A 54 -17.34 15.08 27.36
C LYS A 54 -15.87 14.67 27.44
N SER A 55 -14.97 15.62 27.67
CA SER A 55 -13.54 15.39 27.81
C SER A 55 -13.22 14.36 28.91
N LYS A 56 -13.85 14.46 30.09
CA LYS A 56 -13.64 13.51 31.20
C LYS A 56 -14.08 12.09 30.85
N PHE A 57 -15.15 11.96 30.07
CA PHE A 57 -15.68 10.66 29.65
C PHE A 57 -14.89 10.05 28.48
N ALA A 58 -14.46 10.87 27.51
CA ALA A 58 -13.81 10.39 26.28
C ALA A 58 -12.31 10.09 26.45
N LYS A 59 -11.59 10.82 27.32
CA LYS A 59 -10.14 10.65 27.55
C LYS A 59 -9.70 9.19 27.78
N PRO A 60 -10.36 8.40 28.64
CA PRO A 60 -10.00 6.99 28.86
C PRO A 60 -10.06 6.12 27.60
N PHE A 61 -10.90 6.48 26.63
CA PHE A 61 -11.09 5.72 25.40
C PHE A 61 -10.13 6.13 24.28
N LEU A 62 -9.45 7.27 24.36
CA LEU A 62 -8.54 7.74 23.30
C LEU A 62 -7.33 6.82 23.12
N LYS A 63 -6.74 6.32 24.21
CA LYS A 63 -5.62 5.37 24.16
C LYS A 63 -5.99 4.05 23.45
N PRO A 64 -7.01 3.30 23.89
CA PRO A 64 -7.40 2.06 23.21
C PRO A 64 -7.88 2.30 21.78
N LEU A 65 -8.53 3.44 21.51
CA LEU A 65 -8.97 3.80 20.16
C LEU A 65 -7.79 4.10 19.22
N GLY A 66 -6.78 4.84 19.70
CA GLY A 66 -5.56 5.06 18.94
C GLY A 66 -4.83 3.75 18.66
N LEU A 67 -4.74 2.86 19.66
CA LEU A 67 -4.10 1.56 19.49
C LEU A 67 -4.86 0.70 18.47
N PHE A 68 -6.18 0.70 18.53
CA PHE A 68 -7.03 0.03 17.56
C PHE A 68 -6.81 0.57 16.14
N GLY A 69 -6.84 1.90 15.96
CA GLY A 69 -6.57 2.54 14.68
C GLY A 69 -5.19 2.22 14.13
N PHE A 70 -4.17 2.17 15.00
CA PHE A 70 -2.82 1.77 14.65
C PHE A 70 -2.76 0.32 14.13
N VAL A 71 -3.34 -0.63 14.86
CA VAL A 71 -3.32 -2.06 14.48
C VAL A 71 -4.09 -2.31 13.18
N VAL A 72 -5.26 -1.70 13.01
CA VAL A 72 -6.05 -1.81 11.78
C VAL A 72 -5.26 -1.24 10.58
N THR A 73 -4.67 -0.05 10.74
CA THR A 73 -3.86 0.57 9.69
C THR A 73 -2.63 -0.27 9.36
N LEU A 74 -2.01 -0.91 10.36
CA LEU A 74 -0.85 -1.78 10.16
C LEU A 74 -1.25 -3.03 9.37
N GLY A 75 -2.41 -3.61 9.66
CA GLY A 75 -2.98 -4.71 8.88
C GLY A 75 -3.23 -4.33 7.42
N LEU A 76 -3.80 -3.14 7.18
CA LEU A 76 -3.99 -2.62 5.82
C LEU A 76 -2.67 -2.33 5.11
N PHE A 77 -1.65 -1.86 5.83
CA PHE A 77 -0.31 -1.65 5.27
C PHE A 77 0.33 -2.96 4.80
N PHE A 78 0.24 -4.03 5.59
CA PHE A 78 0.70 -5.36 5.16
C PHE A 78 -0.11 -5.90 3.98
N TYR A 79 -1.42 -5.68 3.98
CA TYR A 79 -2.27 -6.03 2.85
C TYR A 79 -1.84 -5.30 1.56
N GLU A 80 -1.49 -4.02 1.65
CA GLU A 80 -1.00 -3.23 0.51
C GLU A 80 0.32 -3.78 -0.05
N ILE A 81 1.29 -4.10 0.82
CA ILE A 81 2.58 -4.70 0.42
C ILE A 81 2.34 -6.01 -0.34
N TYR A 82 1.45 -6.86 0.17
CA TYR A 82 1.05 -8.09 -0.52
C TYR A 82 0.32 -7.81 -1.85
N GLY A 83 -0.55 -6.80 -1.87
CA GLY A 83 -1.27 -6.35 -3.06
C GLY A 83 -0.34 -5.92 -4.19
N ILE A 84 0.75 -5.21 -3.88
CA ILE A 84 1.79 -4.84 -4.86
C ILE A 84 2.39 -6.09 -5.52
N ARG A 85 2.73 -7.14 -4.74
CA ARG A 85 3.27 -8.39 -5.30
C ARG A 85 2.28 -9.08 -6.23
N LYS A 86 1.00 -9.14 -5.83
CA LYS A 86 -0.05 -9.72 -6.67
C LYS A 86 -0.22 -8.94 -7.98
N CYS A 87 -0.16 -7.61 -7.92
CA CYS A 87 -0.24 -6.75 -9.08
C CYS A 87 0.91 -7.02 -10.07
N LEU A 88 2.16 -7.11 -9.57
CA LEU A 88 3.33 -7.46 -10.39
C LEU A 88 3.18 -8.83 -11.08
N ALA A 89 2.68 -9.84 -10.35
CA ALA A 89 2.44 -11.17 -10.93
C ALA A 89 1.39 -11.13 -12.05
N LEU A 90 0.34 -10.31 -11.92
CA LEU A 90 -0.67 -10.13 -12.98
C LEU A 90 -0.13 -9.39 -14.19
N ILE A 91 0.73 -8.39 -13.99
CA ILE A 91 1.40 -7.67 -15.08
C ILE A 91 2.26 -8.64 -15.89
N GLU A 92 3.03 -9.50 -15.22
CA GLU A 92 3.89 -10.47 -15.89
C GLU A 92 3.08 -11.52 -16.65
N ALA A 93 2.00 -12.05 -16.05
CA ALA A 93 1.08 -12.94 -16.75
C ALA A 93 0.41 -12.25 -17.96
N GLY A 94 0.08 -10.96 -17.83
CA GLY A 94 -0.46 -10.13 -18.90
C GLY A 94 0.52 -9.98 -20.07
N LYS A 95 1.80 -9.68 -19.80
CA LYS A 95 2.85 -9.63 -20.83
C LYS A 95 2.96 -10.94 -21.59
N GLN A 96 2.97 -12.07 -20.89
CA GLN A 96 3.06 -13.40 -21.51
C GLN A 96 1.86 -13.70 -22.41
N LEU A 97 0.65 -13.34 -21.97
CA LEU A 97 -0.55 -13.48 -22.80
C LEU A 97 -0.51 -12.57 -24.03
N GLU A 98 -0.13 -11.30 -23.87
CA GLU A 98 0.03 -10.36 -24.98
C GLU A 98 1.03 -10.88 -26.03
N CYS A 99 2.16 -11.43 -25.59
CA CYS A 99 3.13 -12.08 -26.47
C CYS A 99 2.52 -13.29 -27.19
N SER A 100 1.82 -14.17 -26.47
CA SER A 100 1.23 -15.40 -27.04
C SER A 100 0.08 -15.15 -28.03
N LEU A 101 -0.57 -13.99 -27.93
CA LEU A 101 -1.65 -13.52 -28.80
C LEU A 101 -1.15 -12.64 -29.96
N GLY A 102 0.15 -12.33 -30.02
CA GLY A 102 0.70 -11.43 -31.03
C GLY A 102 0.30 -9.96 -30.85
N ILE A 103 -0.13 -9.58 -29.64
CA ILE A 103 -0.49 -8.19 -29.31
C ILE A 103 0.81 -7.41 -29.10
N THR A 104 1.13 -6.53 -30.05
CA THR A 104 2.33 -5.69 -30.00
C THR A 104 2.15 -4.42 -29.18
N ASP A 105 0.93 -3.89 -29.12
CA ASP A 105 0.59 -2.64 -28.42
C ASP A 105 -0.37 -2.91 -27.26
N GLY A 106 0.07 -3.76 -26.33
CA GLY A 106 -0.70 -4.15 -25.15
C GLY A 106 -0.39 -3.30 -23.90
N GLN A 107 -1.35 -3.22 -22.99
CA GLN A 107 -1.24 -2.39 -21.78
C GLN A 107 -0.15 -2.87 -20.81
N PHE A 108 0.15 -4.18 -20.81
CA PHE A 108 1.14 -4.76 -19.90
C PHE A 108 2.56 -4.67 -20.46
N ARG A 109 2.72 -4.64 -21.79
CA ARG A 109 4.01 -4.42 -22.47
C ARG A 109 4.40 -2.96 -22.60
N LYS A 110 3.45 -2.04 -22.78
CA LYS A 110 3.71 -0.60 -23.00
C LYS A 110 3.23 0.24 -21.83
N ARG A 111 3.70 -0.10 -20.63
CA ARG A 111 3.40 0.66 -19.41
C ARG A 111 4.29 1.91 -19.34
N PRO A 112 3.75 3.09 -18.99
CA PRO A 112 4.57 4.26 -18.70
C PRO A 112 5.47 3.99 -17.48
N ASP A 113 6.73 4.44 -17.59
CA ASP A 113 7.70 4.32 -16.52
C ASP A 113 7.33 5.20 -15.31
N ASN A 114 7.95 4.91 -14.16
CA ASN A 114 7.81 5.69 -12.93
C ASN A 114 8.03 7.19 -13.18
N VAL A 115 7.18 8.04 -12.60
CA VAL A 115 7.37 9.49 -12.66
C VAL A 115 8.57 9.85 -11.78
N LEU A 116 9.49 10.68 -12.29
CA LEU A 116 10.75 11.02 -11.59
C LEU A 116 11.56 9.79 -11.14
N TYR A 117 11.46 8.65 -11.83
CA TYR A 117 12.14 7.37 -11.56
C TYR A 117 11.76 6.64 -10.25
N PHE A 118 11.32 7.36 -9.21
CA PHE A 118 10.99 6.76 -7.90
C PHE A 118 9.52 6.95 -7.48
N ILE A 119 8.75 7.85 -8.12
CA ILE A 119 7.34 8.05 -7.78
C ILE A 119 6.53 6.97 -8.49
N ASN A 120 6.05 6.03 -7.68
CA ASN A 120 5.21 4.91 -8.08
C ASN A 120 4.22 4.54 -6.96
N GLU A 121 3.41 3.52 -7.21
CA GLU A 121 2.38 3.07 -6.26
C GLU A 121 2.99 2.60 -4.92
N PRO A 122 4.09 1.83 -4.87
CA PRO A 122 4.80 1.54 -3.62
C PRO A 122 5.25 2.78 -2.85
N PHE A 123 5.78 3.80 -3.54
CA PHE A 123 6.20 5.04 -2.90
C PHE A 123 5.03 5.76 -2.24
N ALA A 124 3.90 5.90 -2.94
CA ALA A 124 2.70 6.53 -2.38
C ALA A 124 2.18 5.79 -1.14
N ALA A 125 2.14 4.45 -1.19
CA ALA A 125 1.80 3.63 -0.03
C ALA A 125 2.79 3.84 1.14
N GLY A 126 4.08 3.96 0.83
CA GLY A 126 5.15 4.21 1.80
C GLY A 126 5.09 5.56 2.48
N VAL A 127 4.38 6.54 1.92
CA VAL A 127 4.13 7.83 2.56
C VAL A 127 2.83 7.80 3.36
N ILE A 128 1.74 7.33 2.74
CA ILE A 128 0.39 7.45 3.29
C ILE A 128 0.20 6.55 4.51
N TYR A 129 0.54 5.27 4.42
CA TYR A 129 0.31 4.32 5.52
C TYR A 129 1.16 4.67 6.76
N PRO A 130 2.47 4.94 6.65
CA PRO A 130 3.28 5.34 7.80
C PRO A 130 2.84 6.67 8.42
N ALA A 131 2.32 7.62 7.63
CA ALA A 131 1.77 8.87 8.17
C ALA A 131 0.52 8.62 9.02
N VAL A 132 -0.40 7.78 8.55
CA VAL A 132 -1.61 7.42 9.30
C VAL A 132 -1.26 6.61 10.56
N LEU A 133 -0.31 5.66 10.46
CA LEU A 133 0.22 4.93 11.61
C LEU A 133 0.84 5.87 12.65
N ALA A 134 1.64 6.84 12.22
CA ALA A 134 2.24 7.82 13.10
C ALA A 134 1.18 8.66 13.82
N GLY A 135 0.12 9.07 13.12
CA GLY A 135 -1.01 9.80 13.73
C GLY A 135 -1.73 8.99 14.81
N TRP A 136 -2.01 7.71 14.55
CA TRP A 136 -2.62 6.83 15.55
C TRP A 136 -1.69 6.57 16.74
N MET A 137 -0.39 6.37 16.50
CA MET A 137 0.61 6.20 17.57
C MET A 137 0.68 7.45 18.46
N PHE A 138 0.69 8.64 17.84
CA PHE A 138 0.64 9.89 18.58
C PHE A 138 -0.60 9.97 19.47
N LEU A 139 -1.80 9.66 18.92
CA LEU A 139 -3.04 9.66 19.68
C LEU A 139 -3.00 8.68 20.87
N THR A 140 -2.43 7.48 20.68
CA THR A 140 -2.29 6.48 21.73
C THR A 140 -1.43 6.97 22.91
N LEU A 141 -0.34 7.68 22.61
CA LEU A 141 0.66 8.07 23.60
C LEU A 141 0.40 9.44 24.22
N ALA A 142 -0.20 10.37 23.49
CA ALA A 142 -0.45 11.73 23.96
C ALA A 142 -1.59 11.83 24.99
N PHE A 143 -2.57 10.92 24.96
CA PHE A 143 -3.82 11.05 25.71
C PHE A 143 -4.03 10.23 27.01
N PRO A 144 -3.00 9.78 27.74
CA PRO A 144 -3.15 9.47 29.17
C PRO A 144 -3.05 10.71 30.08
N GLN A 145 -2.23 11.72 29.72
CA GLN A 145 -1.86 12.87 30.56
C GLN A 145 -1.48 14.10 29.69
N PRO A 146 -2.44 14.91 29.22
CA PRO A 146 -2.17 16.04 28.33
C PRO A 146 -1.36 17.19 28.97
N ASP A 147 -1.19 17.19 30.29
CA ASP A 147 -0.60 18.30 31.04
C ASP A 147 0.91 18.13 31.29
N GLN A 148 1.52 17.05 30.79
CA GLN A 148 2.95 16.78 30.93
C GLN A 148 3.66 16.94 29.58
N LEU A 149 4.38 18.05 29.41
CA LEU A 149 5.32 18.28 28.30
C LEU A 149 6.13 17.03 27.86
N PRO A 150 6.75 16.25 28.79
CA PRO A 150 7.56 15.09 28.39
C PRO A 150 6.76 13.97 27.71
N ALA A 151 5.46 13.83 28.01
CA ALA A 151 4.63 12.81 27.38
C ALA A 151 4.34 13.16 25.91
N ILE A 152 4.15 14.44 25.60
CA ILE A 152 3.92 14.94 24.24
C ILE A 152 5.19 14.77 23.40
N GLU A 153 6.36 15.11 23.94
CA GLU A 153 7.65 14.92 23.26
C GLU A 153 7.92 13.44 22.96
N ALA A 154 7.65 12.55 23.92
CA ALA A 154 7.77 11.11 23.71
C ALA A 154 6.80 10.60 22.64
N ALA A 155 5.55 11.08 22.62
CA ALA A 155 4.55 10.73 21.61
C ALA A 155 4.95 11.18 20.20
N LEU A 156 5.45 12.42 20.05
CA LEU A 156 5.97 12.94 18.78
C LEU A 156 7.18 12.13 18.31
N THR A 157 8.12 11.85 19.21
CA THR A 157 9.31 11.06 18.90
C THR A 157 8.93 9.68 18.40
N ALA A 158 8.00 9.00 19.09
CA ALA A 158 7.49 7.70 18.67
C ALA A 158 6.79 7.76 17.30
N ALA A 159 5.96 8.78 17.06
CA ALA A 159 5.28 8.97 15.78
C ALA A 159 6.27 9.20 14.63
N ILE A 160 7.32 10.01 14.84
CA ILE A 160 8.40 10.24 13.86
C ILE A 160 9.11 8.92 13.56
N TRP A 161 9.44 8.13 14.57
CA TRP A 161 10.08 6.82 14.37
C TRP A 161 9.18 5.85 13.62
N VAL A 162 7.89 5.78 13.94
CA VAL A 162 6.91 4.96 13.20
C VAL A 162 6.86 5.36 11.73
N PHE A 163 6.78 6.67 11.45
CA PHE A 163 6.80 7.18 10.10
C PHE A 163 8.10 6.80 9.38
N ALA A 164 9.25 7.10 9.99
CA ALA A 164 10.57 6.86 9.40
C ALA A 164 10.80 5.37 9.12
N VAL A 165 10.49 4.48 10.07
CA VAL A 165 10.65 3.03 9.89
C VAL A 165 9.70 2.51 8.80
N GLY A 166 8.43 2.92 8.81
CA GLY A 166 7.47 2.50 7.79
C GLY A 166 7.85 2.99 6.38
N PHE A 167 8.25 4.25 6.27
CA PHE A 167 8.71 4.86 5.02
C PHE A 167 9.97 4.17 4.51
N LEU A 168 10.99 4.00 5.37
CA LEU A 168 12.23 3.32 5.00
C LEU A 168 12.00 1.87 4.61
N THR A 169 11.12 1.15 5.31
CA THR A 169 10.77 -0.23 4.96
C THR A 169 10.18 -0.30 3.55
N THR A 170 9.27 0.62 3.21
CA THR A 170 8.66 0.67 1.88
C THR A 170 9.65 1.15 0.82
N LEU A 171 10.53 2.08 1.16
CA LEU A 171 11.56 2.57 0.25
C LEU A 171 12.56 1.45 -0.08
N ILE A 172 13.07 0.74 0.93
CA ILE A 172 13.94 -0.43 0.75
C ILE A 172 13.22 -1.49 -0.08
N TYR A 173 11.95 -1.75 0.22
CA TYR A 173 11.13 -2.67 -0.56
C TYR A 173 11.03 -2.24 -2.03
N ASN A 174 10.73 -0.97 -2.30
CA ASN A 174 10.65 -0.40 -3.65
C ASN A 174 11.98 -0.52 -4.41
N LEU A 175 13.11 -0.27 -3.74
CA LEU A 175 14.44 -0.42 -4.32
C LEU A 175 14.83 -1.88 -4.54
N ALA A 176 14.33 -2.81 -3.72
CA ALA A 176 14.58 -4.24 -3.84
C ALA A 176 13.68 -4.94 -4.88
N LEU A 177 12.53 -4.35 -5.25
CA LEU A 177 11.62 -4.87 -6.28
C LEU A 177 12.31 -5.19 -7.62
N PRO A 178 13.12 -4.31 -8.23
CA PRO A 178 13.81 -4.63 -9.48
C PRO A 178 14.74 -5.85 -9.35
N HIS A 179 15.36 -6.04 -8.18
CA HIS A 179 16.22 -7.20 -7.94
C HIS A 179 15.40 -8.50 -7.78
N HIS A 180 14.18 -8.42 -7.24
CA HIS A 180 13.31 -9.58 -7.05
C HIS A 180 12.67 -10.06 -8.35
N GLU A 181 12.39 -9.17 -9.33
CA GLU A 181 12.07 -9.61 -10.70
C GLU A 181 13.24 -10.40 -11.29
N SER A 182 14.49 -9.92 -11.13
CA SER A 182 15.68 -10.62 -11.61
C SER A 182 15.87 -12.00 -10.96
N ILE A 183 15.70 -12.11 -9.65
CA ILE A 183 15.86 -13.38 -8.90
C ILE A 183 14.71 -14.36 -9.17
N TYR A 184 13.46 -13.88 -9.27
CA TYR A 184 12.34 -14.75 -9.62
C TYR A 184 12.47 -15.25 -11.07
N ASN A 185 12.87 -14.38 -12.00
CA ASN A 185 13.24 -14.75 -13.37
C ASN A 185 14.47 -15.65 -13.46
N PHE A 186 15.32 -15.69 -12.43
CA PHE A 186 16.46 -16.60 -12.35
C PHE A 186 16.06 -17.96 -11.74
N LEU A 187 15.28 -17.96 -10.67
CA LEU A 187 14.93 -19.16 -9.90
C LEU A 187 13.78 -19.97 -10.52
N PHE A 188 12.79 -19.31 -11.13
CA PHE A 188 11.62 -19.98 -11.72
C PHE A 188 11.74 -20.16 -13.25
N LYS A 189 12.85 -19.73 -13.85
CA LYS A 189 13.17 -20.04 -15.24
C LYS A 189 13.75 -21.46 -15.36
N LYS A 190 12.83 -22.42 -15.38
CA LYS A 190 12.94 -23.55 -16.32
C LYS A 190 13.20 -22.95 -17.70
N LYS A 191 14.32 -23.29 -18.33
CA LYS A 191 14.74 -22.92 -19.71
C LYS A 191 13.56 -22.45 -20.58
N VAL A 192 13.32 -21.15 -20.63
CA VAL A 192 12.68 -20.50 -21.77
C VAL A 192 13.83 -19.80 -22.48
N ASP A 193 14.26 -20.39 -23.58
CA ASP A 193 15.39 -19.89 -24.34
C ASP A 193 15.18 -18.41 -24.66
N LYS A 194 16.23 -17.62 -24.44
CA LYS A 194 16.17 -16.16 -24.45
C LYS A 194 16.35 -15.61 -25.88
N SER A 195 15.98 -16.39 -26.90
CA SER A 195 16.22 -16.08 -28.31
C SER A 195 15.01 -15.54 -29.08
N ASP A 196 13.78 -15.64 -28.56
CA ASP A 196 12.53 -15.34 -29.31
C ASP A 196 11.51 -14.51 -28.50
N GLU A 197 11.93 -13.45 -27.79
CA GLU A 197 11.05 -12.68 -26.88
C GLU A 197 9.87 -11.93 -27.54
N CYS A 198 9.77 -11.93 -28.89
CA CYS A 198 8.56 -11.70 -29.69
C CYS A 198 8.95 -11.64 -31.17
N LYS A 199 9.40 -12.75 -31.76
CA LYS A 199 9.47 -12.93 -33.21
C LYS A 199 8.50 -14.01 -33.64
#